data_AF-A0A1I1UDE2-F1
#
_entry.id   AF-A0A1I1UDE2-F1
#
_cell.length_a   1.000
_cell.length_b   1.000
_cell.length_c   1.000
_cell.angle_alpha   90.00
_cell.angle_beta   90.00
_cell.angle_gamma   90.00
#
_symmetry.space_group_name_H-M   'P 1'
#
loop_
_entity.id
_entity.type
_entity.pdbx_description
1 polymer ?
#
loop_
_entity_poly.entity_id
_entity_poly.type
_entity_poly.pdbx_seq_one_letter_code
_entity_poly.pdbx_strand_id
1 'polypeptide(L)'
;MLFAPRAADLDPVDLESALLRAAIGDYTSEAAILLLANAGHWLPALAAADLITVDTDEDDTAPPTGQVPGVAWAAIAWTELDEAVRVGRIEGSSGQLRILRSAASIADGRPVDLGDVASGLDRRHLQLLLAALSHAGGSHEHHDADAGTQVGEQMPPLVPWPARD
;
A
#
# COMPACT_ATOMS: atom_id res chain seq x y z
N MET A 1 -17.35 -17.32 -21.16
CA MET A 1 -17.22 -16.91 -19.75
C MET A 1 -15.79 -17.19 -19.32
N LEU A 2 -14.90 -16.22 -19.52
CA LEU A 2 -13.64 -16.17 -18.78
C LEU A 2 -13.96 -15.49 -17.45
N PHE A 3 -13.40 -15.99 -16.35
CA PHE A 3 -13.63 -15.43 -15.02
C PHE A 3 -13.04 -14.02 -14.95
N ALA A 4 -13.71 -13.11 -14.22
CA ALA A 4 -13.13 -11.80 -13.91
C ALA A 4 -11.77 -12.01 -13.19
N PRO A 5 -10.75 -11.23 -13.52
CA PRO A 5 -9.41 -11.39 -12.94
C PRO A 5 -9.47 -11.21 -11.42
N ARG A 6 -8.73 -12.03 -10.69
CA ARG A 6 -8.57 -11.89 -9.23
C ARG A 6 -7.21 -11.31 -8.92
N ALA A 7 -7.11 -10.57 -7.81
CA ALA A 7 -5.83 -10.03 -7.36
C ALA A 7 -4.75 -11.11 -7.18
N ALA A 8 -5.15 -12.31 -6.76
CA ALA A 8 -4.24 -13.44 -6.55
C ALA A 8 -3.63 -14.00 -7.84
N ASP A 9 -4.20 -13.67 -9.00
CA ASP A 9 -3.72 -14.13 -10.31
C ASP A 9 -2.67 -13.17 -10.92
N LEU A 10 -2.44 -12.01 -10.29
CA LEU A 10 -1.54 -10.98 -10.77
C LEU A 10 -0.10 -11.18 -10.26
N ASP A 11 0.88 -10.76 -11.06
CA ASP A 11 2.24 -10.59 -10.57
C ASP A 11 2.25 -9.54 -9.43
N PRO A 12 3.02 -9.74 -8.35
CA PRO A 12 3.08 -8.80 -7.24
C PRO A 12 3.42 -7.35 -7.66
N VAL A 13 4.27 -7.16 -8.67
CA VAL A 13 4.65 -5.84 -9.18
C VAL A 13 3.50 -5.19 -9.94
N ASP A 14 2.75 -5.97 -10.71
CA ASP A 14 1.56 -5.48 -11.43
C ASP A 14 0.45 -5.10 -10.45
N LEU A 15 0.25 -5.90 -9.41
CA LEU A 15 -0.72 -5.61 -8.36
C LEU A 15 -0.34 -4.35 -7.56
N GLU A 16 0.92 -4.23 -7.16
CA GLU A 16 1.43 -3.02 -6.52
C GLU A 16 1.22 -1.79 -7.41
N SER A 17 1.55 -1.90 -8.70
CA SER A 17 1.38 -0.80 -9.66
C SER A 17 -0.08 -0.39 -9.84
N ALA A 18 -1.00 -1.36 -9.87
CA ALA A 18 -2.44 -1.08 -9.96
C ALA A 18 -2.97 -0.38 -8.69
N LEU A 19 -2.53 -0.81 -7.50
CA LEU A 19 -2.87 -0.17 -6.23
C LEU A 19 -2.34 1.27 -6.18
N LEU A 20 -1.06 1.47 -6.53
CA LEU A 20 -0.45 2.81 -6.51
C LEU A 20 -1.08 3.74 -7.52
N ARG A 21 -1.46 3.25 -8.71
CA ARG A 21 -2.16 4.05 -9.71
C ARG A 21 -3.49 4.58 -9.18
N ALA A 22 -4.23 3.77 -8.42
CA ALA A 22 -5.48 4.18 -7.80
C ALA A 22 -5.28 5.19 -6.65
N ALA A 23 -4.09 5.23 -6.06
CA ALA A 23 -3.75 6.09 -4.92
C ALA A 23 -3.07 7.42 -5.32
N ILE A 24 -2.80 7.67 -6.61
CA ILE A 24 -2.03 8.85 -7.06
C ILE A 24 -2.57 10.14 -6.44
N GLY A 25 -1.71 10.84 -5.69
CA GLY A 25 -2.01 12.12 -5.05
C GLY A 25 -2.71 12.01 -3.68
N ASP A 26 -3.08 10.81 -3.27
CA ASP A 26 -3.44 10.47 -1.89
C ASP A 26 -2.22 9.82 -1.21
N TYR A 27 -1.37 10.66 -0.62
CA TYR A 27 -0.13 10.22 0.01
C TYR A 27 -0.34 9.25 1.19
N THR A 28 -1.49 9.31 1.86
CA THR A 28 -1.83 8.34 2.90
C THR A 28 -2.10 6.96 2.31
N SER A 29 -2.88 6.87 1.24
CA SER A 29 -3.12 5.61 0.54
C SER A 29 -1.84 5.05 -0.09
N GLU A 30 -1.05 5.89 -0.77
CA GLU A 30 0.25 5.50 -1.34
C GLU A 30 1.19 4.94 -0.25
N ALA A 31 1.32 5.64 0.87
CA ALA A 31 2.18 5.23 1.99
C ALA A 31 1.75 3.88 2.57
N ALA A 32 0.45 3.64 2.74
CA ALA A 32 -0.06 2.37 3.23
C ALA A 32 0.25 1.21 2.26
N ILE A 33 0.06 1.42 0.96
CA ILE A 33 0.37 0.42 -0.08
C ILE A 33 1.87 0.13 -0.09
N LEU A 34 2.73 1.17 -0.12
CA LEU A 34 4.18 1.00 -0.11
C LEU A 34 4.66 0.33 1.18
N LEU A 35 4.05 0.60 2.33
CA LEU A 35 4.37 -0.07 3.59
C LEU A 35 4.13 -1.58 3.51
N LEU A 36 2.98 -1.99 2.98
CA LEU A 36 2.63 -3.41 2.81
C LEU A 36 3.50 -4.08 1.75
N ALA A 37 3.77 -3.40 0.63
CA ALA A 37 4.62 -3.91 -0.45
C ALA A 37 6.07 -4.14 0.03
N ASN A 38 6.68 -3.15 0.70
CA ASN A 38 8.05 -3.26 1.21
C ASN A 38 8.18 -4.22 2.42
N ALA A 39 7.09 -4.49 3.14
CA ALA A 39 7.05 -5.56 4.14
C ALA A 39 7.03 -6.96 3.49
N GLY A 40 6.65 -7.08 2.22
CA GLY A 40 6.74 -8.29 1.39
C GLY A 40 5.65 -9.34 1.65
N HIS A 41 5.20 -9.51 2.89
CA HIS A 41 4.22 -10.54 3.26
C HIS A 41 2.78 -10.21 2.87
N TRP A 42 2.40 -8.93 2.92
CA TRP A 42 0.98 -8.57 3.04
C TRP A 42 0.22 -8.54 1.72
N LEU A 43 0.77 -8.02 0.62
CA LEU A 43 0.03 -7.97 -0.63
C LEU A 43 -0.39 -9.37 -1.13
N PRO A 44 0.50 -10.38 -1.15
CA PRO A 44 0.10 -11.74 -1.51
C PRO A 44 -0.95 -12.34 -0.55
N ALA A 45 -0.79 -12.11 0.76
CA ALA A 45 -1.73 -12.63 1.75
C ALA A 45 -3.14 -12.01 1.62
N LEU A 46 -3.21 -10.70 1.38
CA LEU A 46 -4.47 -9.99 1.15
C LEU A 46 -5.14 -10.42 -0.16
N ALA A 47 -4.36 -10.56 -1.23
CA ALA A 47 -4.83 -11.03 -2.53
C ALA A 47 -5.42 -12.46 -2.43
N ALA A 48 -4.70 -13.38 -1.78
CA ALA A 48 -5.15 -14.76 -1.58
C ALA A 48 -6.43 -14.88 -0.71
N ALA A 49 -6.68 -13.89 0.15
CA ALA A 49 -7.86 -13.84 1.02
C ALA A 49 -9.04 -13.05 0.42
N ASP A 50 -8.97 -12.67 -0.85
CA ASP A 50 -9.95 -11.84 -1.57
C ASP A 50 -10.21 -10.48 -0.90
N LEU A 51 -9.20 -9.91 -0.24
CA LEU A 51 -9.25 -8.58 0.37
C LEU A 51 -8.76 -7.48 -0.55
N ILE A 52 -8.49 -7.81 -1.81
CA ILE A 52 -8.10 -6.86 -2.85
C ILE A 52 -9.06 -7.05 -4.02
N THR A 53 -9.81 -6.00 -4.33
CA THR A 53 -10.62 -5.93 -5.54
C THR A 53 -9.73 -5.42 -6.68
N VAL A 54 -9.85 -6.03 -7.85
CA VAL A 54 -9.21 -5.59 -9.08
C VAL A 54 -10.26 -5.45 -10.16
N ASP A 55 -9.99 -4.56 -11.10
CA ASP A 55 -10.81 -4.39 -12.30
C ASP A 55 -9.89 -4.14 -13.48
N THR A 56 -10.36 -4.53 -14.64
CA THR A 56 -9.61 -4.44 -15.89
C THR A 56 -10.20 -3.39 -16.79
N ASP A 57 -9.34 -2.77 -17.58
CA ASP A 57 -9.77 -1.91 -18.69
C ASP A 57 -10.22 -2.83 -19.85
N GLU A 58 -11.24 -3.65 -19.61
CA GLU A 58 -11.96 -4.33 -20.70
C GLU A 58 -12.99 -3.34 -21.24
N ASP A 59 -12.72 -2.80 -22.42
CA ASP A 59 -13.81 -2.28 -23.25
C ASP A 59 -14.62 -3.48 -23.74
N ASP A 60 -15.70 -3.81 -23.03
CA ASP A 60 -16.67 -4.86 -23.38
C ASP A 60 -17.24 -4.70 -24.80
N THR A 61 -17.05 -3.54 -25.43
CA THR A 61 -17.50 -3.23 -26.80
C THR A 61 -16.38 -3.34 -27.86
N ALA A 62 -15.12 -3.48 -27.45
CA ALA A 62 -13.99 -3.63 -28.35
C ALA A 62 -13.86 -5.09 -28.87
N PRO A 63 -13.44 -5.29 -30.13
CA PRO A 63 -13.20 -6.63 -30.65
C PRO A 63 -12.06 -7.32 -29.87
N PRO A 64 -12.16 -8.63 -29.60
CA PRO A 64 -11.15 -9.36 -28.82
C PRO A 64 -9.79 -9.30 -29.54
N THR A 65 -8.81 -8.67 -28.89
CA THR A 65 -7.47 -8.45 -29.43
C THR A 65 -6.53 -9.63 -29.16
N GLY A 66 -6.92 -10.56 -28.29
CA GLY A 66 -6.05 -11.63 -27.79
C GLY A 66 -4.99 -11.16 -26.80
N GLN A 67 -4.99 -9.87 -26.44
CA GLN A 67 -4.19 -9.30 -25.36
C GLN A 67 -4.89 -9.58 -24.03
N VAL A 68 -4.14 -9.96 -22.98
CA VAL A 68 -4.68 -9.95 -21.61
C VAL A 68 -5.01 -8.49 -21.27
N PRO A 69 -6.24 -8.14 -20.89
CA PRO A 69 -6.59 -6.80 -20.44
C PRO A 69 -5.68 -6.39 -19.29
N GLY A 70 -5.14 -5.17 -19.35
CA GLY A 70 -4.35 -4.63 -18.26
C GLY A 70 -5.24 -4.33 -17.05
N VAL A 71 -4.72 -4.56 -15.84
CA VAL A 71 -5.41 -4.16 -14.60
C VAL A 71 -5.48 -2.64 -14.54
N ALA A 72 -6.70 -2.10 -14.62
CA ALA A 72 -6.95 -0.67 -14.61
C ALA A 72 -6.76 -0.10 -13.20
N TRP A 73 -7.41 -0.73 -12.22
CA TRP A 73 -7.39 -0.32 -10.83
C TRP A 73 -7.42 -1.51 -9.87
N ALA A 74 -6.90 -1.28 -8.66
CA ALA A 74 -7.00 -2.21 -7.54
C ALA A 74 -7.27 -1.43 -6.24
N ALA A 75 -7.95 -2.04 -5.27
CA ALA A 75 -8.19 -1.45 -3.96
C ALA A 75 -8.19 -2.51 -2.86
N ILE A 76 -7.65 -2.15 -1.68
CA ILE A 76 -7.67 -3.00 -0.49
C ILE A 76 -8.97 -2.75 0.29
N ALA A 77 -9.65 -3.82 0.67
CA ALA A 77 -10.85 -3.79 1.52
C ALA A 77 -10.47 -3.58 3.00
N TRP A 78 -10.03 -2.35 3.35
CA TRP A 78 -9.58 -2.00 4.71
C TRP A 78 -10.61 -2.33 5.80
N THR A 79 -11.90 -2.19 5.48
CA THR A 79 -13.03 -2.45 6.39
C THR A 79 -13.10 -3.89 6.88
N GLU A 80 -12.61 -4.84 6.10
CA GLU A 80 -12.70 -6.28 6.37
C GLU A 80 -11.48 -6.86 7.10
N LEU A 81 -10.40 -6.08 7.29
CA LEU A 81 -9.14 -6.62 7.79
C LEU A 81 -9.24 -7.23 9.19
N ASP A 82 -9.92 -6.56 10.12
CA ASP A 82 -10.04 -7.06 11.50
C ASP A 82 -10.79 -8.39 11.56
N GLU A 83 -11.86 -8.49 10.76
CA GLU A 83 -12.63 -9.72 10.65
C GLU A 83 -11.79 -10.83 10.02
N ALA A 84 -11.07 -10.53 8.94
CA ALA A 84 -10.19 -11.48 8.27
C ALA A 84 -9.09 -12.03 9.19
N VAL A 85 -8.48 -11.18 10.02
CA VAL A 85 -7.52 -11.62 11.05
C VAL A 85 -8.22 -12.46 12.11
N ARG A 86 -9.37 -12.01 12.63
CA ARG A 86 -10.09 -12.65 13.72
C ARG A 86 -10.55 -14.08 13.38
N VAL A 87 -10.95 -14.32 12.13
CA VAL A 87 -11.39 -15.65 11.66
C VAL A 87 -10.27 -16.48 11.02
N GLY A 88 -9.04 -15.95 10.97
CA GLY A 88 -7.88 -16.66 10.42
C GLY A 88 -7.85 -16.76 8.88
N ARG A 89 -8.54 -15.87 8.16
CA ARG A 89 -8.39 -15.74 6.69
C ARG A 89 -7.00 -15.24 6.30
N ILE A 90 -6.43 -14.37 7.14
CA ILE A 90 -5.06 -13.88 7.01
C ILE A 90 -4.34 -14.01 8.35
N GLU A 91 -3.06 -14.35 8.29
CA GLU A 91 -2.23 -14.57 9.47
C GLU A 91 -0.86 -13.89 9.31
N GLY A 92 -0.24 -13.61 10.44
CA GLY A 92 1.11 -13.04 10.50
C GLY A 92 1.65 -13.10 11.92
N SER A 93 2.96 -12.96 12.04
CA SER A 93 3.60 -12.68 13.33
C SER A 93 3.05 -11.41 13.96
N SER A 94 3.26 -11.23 15.26
CA SER A 94 2.81 -10.04 15.99
C SER A 94 3.35 -8.73 15.40
N GLY A 95 4.62 -8.71 14.96
CA GLY A 95 5.23 -7.56 14.27
C GLY A 95 4.59 -7.29 12.90
N GLN A 96 4.35 -8.34 12.10
CA GLN A 96 3.65 -8.18 10.82
C GLN A 96 2.23 -7.63 11.03
N LEU A 97 1.47 -8.14 12.02
CA LEU A 97 0.12 -7.67 12.30
C LEU A 97 0.09 -6.20 12.73
N ARG A 98 1.12 -5.72 13.44
CA ARG A 98 1.29 -4.29 13.74
C ARG A 98 1.52 -3.46 12.48
N ILE A 99 2.29 -3.97 11.51
CA ILE A 99 2.46 -3.32 10.22
C ILE A 99 1.15 -3.26 9.43
N LEU A 100 0.39 -4.35 9.39
CA LEU A 100 -0.93 -4.37 8.73
C LEU A 100 -1.88 -3.34 9.35
N ARG A 101 -1.98 -3.30 10.68
CA ARG A 101 -2.81 -2.34 11.41
C ARG A 101 -2.34 -0.91 11.22
N SER A 102 -1.03 -0.68 11.17
CA SER A 102 -0.45 0.65 10.91
C SER A 102 -0.77 1.12 9.49
N ALA A 103 -0.67 0.25 8.48
CA ALA A 103 -1.07 0.58 7.12
C ALA A 103 -2.56 0.94 7.05
N ALA A 104 -3.42 0.14 7.69
CA ALA A 104 -4.86 0.42 7.77
C ALA A 104 -5.17 1.71 8.56
N SER A 105 -4.36 2.05 9.56
CA SER A 105 -4.44 3.33 10.26
C SER A 105 -4.11 4.51 9.36
N ILE A 106 -3.05 4.39 8.57
CA ILE A 106 -2.59 5.43 7.64
C ILE A 106 -3.62 5.64 6.53
N ALA A 107 -4.16 4.57 5.92
CA ALA A 107 -5.10 4.67 4.81
C ALA A 107 -6.56 4.97 5.20
N ASP A 108 -7.05 4.39 6.31
CA ASP A 108 -8.48 4.39 6.68
C ASP A 108 -8.74 5.04 8.05
N GLY A 109 -7.73 5.65 8.67
CA GLY A 109 -7.86 6.35 9.96
C GLY A 109 -8.15 5.45 11.16
N ARG A 110 -7.94 4.13 11.02
CA ARG A 110 -8.18 3.15 12.08
C ARG A 110 -7.28 3.41 13.30
N PRO A 111 -7.81 3.42 14.53
CA PRO A 111 -7.00 3.72 15.70
C PRO A 111 -5.98 2.60 15.98
N VAL A 112 -4.76 3.00 16.35
CA VAL A 112 -3.70 2.11 16.83
C VAL A 112 -3.10 2.65 18.13
N ASP A 113 -2.63 1.76 19.00
CA ASP A 113 -1.82 2.13 20.15
C ASP A 113 -0.36 2.32 19.71
N LEU A 114 0.09 3.57 19.65
CA LEU A 114 1.46 3.90 19.22
C LEU A 114 2.53 3.34 20.18
N GLY A 115 2.23 3.14 21.46
CA GLY A 115 3.15 2.54 22.42
C GLY A 115 3.38 1.06 22.16
N ASP A 116 2.30 0.32 21.87
CA ASP A 116 2.39 -1.09 21.44
C ASP A 116 3.08 -1.22 20.07
N VAL A 117 2.74 -0.34 19.11
CA VAL A 117 3.40 -0.35 17.80
C VAL A 117 4.90 -0.07 17.94
N ALA A 118 5.30 0.98 18.66
CA ALA A 118 6.70 1.35 18.78
C ALA A 118 7.54 0.31 19.53
N SER A 119 6.98 -0.35 20.55
CA SER A 119 7.70 -1.37 21.32
C SER A 119 7.69 -2.76 20.69
N GLY A 120 6.74 -3.03 19.79
CA GLY A 120 6.50 -4.36 19.21
C GLY A 120 7.05 -4.59 17.81
N LEU A 121 7.71 -3.60 17.20
CA LEU A 121 8.35 -3.72 15.89
C LEU A 121 9.85 -3.94 16.01
N ASP A 122 10.39 -4.77 15.12
CA ASP A 122 11.84 -4.86 14.92
C ASP A 122 12.39 -3.62 14.17
N ARG A 123 13.72 -3.55 14.03
CA ARG A 123 14.40 -2.42 13.38
C ARG A 123 13.95 -2.20 11.93
N ARG A 124 13.76 -3.27 11.15
CA ARG A 124 13.39 -3.17 9.74
C ARG A 124 11.96 -2.65 9.61
N HIS A 125 11.02 -3.26 10.34
CA HIS A 125 9.62 -2.85 10.31
C HIS A 125 9.41 -1.44 10.86
N LEU A 126 10.16 -1.03 11.89
CA LEU A 126 10.13 0.35 12.38
C LEU A 126 10.64 1.34 11.31
N GLN A 127 11.71 1.01 10.59
CA GLN A 127 12.20 1.85 9.50
C GLN A 127 11.17 2.01 8.37
N LEU A 128 10.50 0.92 8.00
CA LEU A 128 9.42 0.97 7.00
C LEU A 128 8.25 1.84 7.47
N LEU A 129 7.82 1.71 8.73
CA LEU A 129 6.74 2.54 9.26
C LEU A 129 7.12 4.03 9.29
N LEU A 130 8.35 4.36 9.66
CA LEU A 130 8.82 5.75 9.65
C LEU A 130 8.87 6.33 8.22
N ALA A 131 9.32 5.54 7.24
CA ALA A 131 9.27 5.95 5.84
C ALA A 131 7.83 6.15 5.35
N ALA A 132 6.90 5.27 5.74
CA ALA A 132 5.48 5.41 5.43
C ALA A 132 4.89 6.70 6.01
N LEU A 133 5.16 7.01 7.28
CA LEU A 133 4.69 8.25 7.90
C LEU A 133 5.31 9.50 7.25
N SER A 134 6.59 9.43 6.87
CA SER A 134 7.26 10.48 6.11
C SER A 134 6.58 10.69 4.74
N HIS A 135 6.23 9.62 4.04
CA HIS A 135 5.55 9.67 2.75
C HIS A 135 4.14 10.24 2.89
N ALA A 136 3.35 9.72 3.84
CA ALA A 136 2.00 10.18 4.12
C ALA A 136 1.94 11.67 4.48
N GLY A 137 2.96 12.18 5.17
CA GLY A 137 3.11 13.60 5.48
C GLY A 137 3.51 14.48 4.28
N GLY A 138 3.67 13.92 3.08
CA GLY A 138 4.06 14.68 1.88
C GLY A 138 5.50 15.19 1.92
N SER A 139 6.37 14.62 2.77
CA SER A 139 7.73 15.16 3.00
C SER A 139 8.62 15.20 1.77
N HIS A 140 8.31 14.39 0.76
CA HIS A 140 8.98 14.39 -0.53
C HIS A 140 8.60 15.58 -1.42
N GLU A 141 7.50 16.28 -1.13
CA GLU A 141 7.05 17.49 -1.83
C GLU A 141 7.34 18.77 -1.04
N HIS A 142 8.02 18.67 0.10
CA HIS A 142 8.41 19.85 0.87
C HIS A 142 9.46 20.65 0.11
N HIS A 143 9.29 21.97 0.12
CA HIS A 143 10.24 22.91 -0.48
C HIS A 143 10.88 23.73 0.63
N ASP A 144 12.16 24.08 0.46
CA ASP A 144 12.82 24.97 1.41
C ASP A 144 12.23 26.39 1.31
N ALA A 145 11.51 26.81 2.35
CA ALA A 145 10.84 28.10 2.41
C ALA A 145 11.82 29.27 2.64
N ASP A 146 13.05 29.00 3.09
CA ASP A 146 14.08 30.02 3.37
C ASP A 146 14.97 30.31 2.16
N ALA A 147 14.84 29.53 1.08
CA ALA A 147 15.47 29.83 -0.21
C ALA A 147 14.73 31.02 -0.83
N GLY A 148 15.25 32.24 -0.65
CA GLY A 148 14.67 33.52 -1.11
C GLY A 148 14.46 33.72 -2.62
N THR A 149 14.23 32.65 -3.38
CA THR A 149 13.85 32.59 -4.79
C THR A 149 12.50 31.90 -4.92
N GLN A 150 11.63 32.39 -5.84
CA GLN A 150 10.22 31.99 -5.96
C GLN A 150 9.94 30.50 -6.30
N VAL A 151 10.97 29.65 -6.38
CA VAL A 151 10.86 28.19 -6.42
C VAL A 151 11.97 27.67 -5.50
N GLY A 152 11.65 27.34 -4.25
CA GLY A 152 12.60 26.70 -3.33
C GLY A 152 13.05 25.35 -3.91
N GLU A 153 14.25 24.90 -3.59
CA GLU A 153 14.66 23.54 -4.00
C GLU A 153 13.79 22.51 -3.26
N GLN A 154 13.33 21.48 -3.99
CA GLN A 154 12.59 20.36 -3.42
C GLN A 154 13.51 19.62 -2.44
N MET A 155 13.03 19.42 -1.21
CA MET A 155 13.76 18.74 -0.16
C MET A 155 13.66 17.22 -0.36
N PRO A 156 14.70 16.45 0.02
CA PRO A 156 14.55 15.01 0.11
C PRO A 156 13.51 14.62 1.18
N PRO A 157 12.88 13.44 1.07
CA PRO A 157 11.95 12.95 2.09
C PRO A 157 12.65 12.87 3.46
N LEU A 158 11.93 13.18 4.53
CA LEU A 158 12.48 13.16 5.91
C LEU A 158 13.03 11.78 6.29
N VAL A 159 12.33 10.71 5.88
CA VAL A 159 12.78 9.32 6.00
C VAL A 159 12.56 8.63 4.66
N PRO A 160 13.62 8.29 3.90
CA PRO A 160 13.48 7.57 2.65
C PRO A 160 13.11 6.10 2.88
N TRP A 161 12.40 5.51 1.91
CA TRP A 161 12.22 4.06 1.86
C TRP A 161 13.58 3.35 1.74
N PRO A 162 13.81 2.23 2.45
CA PRO A 162 15.01 1.44 2.26
C PRO A 162 15.03 0.84 0.85
N ALA A 163 16.23 0.56 0.33
CA ALA A 163 16.36 -0.19 -0.92
C ALA A 163 15.73 -1.58 -0.77
N ARG A 164 15.00 -2.03 -1.80
CA ARG A 164 14.53 -3.41 -1.88
C ARG A 164 15.71 -4.31 -2.23
N ASP A 165 15.81 -5.43 -1.51
CA ASP A 165 16.79 -6.50 -1.79
C ASP A 165 16.43 -7.26 -3.08
#